data_AF-A0A8H4UKU6-F1
#
_entry.id   AF-A0A8H4UKU6-F1
#
_cell.length_a   1.000
_cell.length_b   1.000
_cell.length_c   1.000
_cell.angle_alpha   90.00
_cell.angle_beta   90.00
_cell.angle_gamma   90.00
#
_symmetry.space_group_name_H-M   'P 1'
#
loop_
_entity.id
_entity.type
_entity.pdbx_description
1 polymer ?
#
loop_
_entity_poly.entity_id
_entity_poly.type
_entity_poly.pdbx_seq_one_letter_code
_entity_poly.pdbx_strand_id
1 'polypeptide(L)'
;MFKSRFSLLQRSLRIQTPTDSLRVYSTYYRPDDATVDHKIGSYLRNIVRENRMKQVNAGGKRQQRKKRRIAPEDLWEAGEHGEKNLQLDCQQLIERERRSKGEDEQIQGDKPAAKKTLPEPFTEIEVTVSEISSGGDGLAVSEDGNHVYVVPFTVPGDKALAKVVKHNPQAGYSITDFVKVIEPGPQRDDTQIKCQYFGKCSGCQLQMLSYKDQLEHKRRVVEKAYANFSGLIPEVVPQIGDTFPSPLTYNYHTKLTPHFGKVRRPNKEDDSPAQEVEVPPIGFNMKNQSKTMDIEDCPLGTDIVRVGLKKERKRVADTIAEFSQGATILLRETTARIPKSEFDENKYTDSE
;
A
#
# COMPACT_ATOMS: atom_id res chain seq x y z
N MET A 1 52.48 3.47 13.49
CA MET A 1 51.49 3.99 14.46
C MET A 1 50.40 4.72 13.72
N PHE A 2 49.24 4.11 13.50
CA PHE A 2 47.95 4.80 13.43
C PHE A 2 46.89 3.76 13.81
N LYS A 3 46.21 4.02 14.92
CA LYS A 3 45.21 3.14 15.54
C LYS A 3 43.96 3.14 14.66
N SER A 4 43.57 1.99 14.12
CA SER A 4 42.19 1.76 13.68
C SER A 4 41.33 1.48 14.91
N ARG A 5 40.43 2.40 15.27
CA ARG A 5 39.31 2.11 16.16
C ARG A 5 38.03 2.52 15.43
N PHE A 6 37.38 1.55 14.81
CA PHE A 6 35.95 1.57 14.60
C PHE A 6 35.41 0.24 15.11
N SER A 7 34.61 0.30 16.16
CA SER A 7 33.96 -0.83 16.80
C SER A 7 32.73 -1.26 16.00
N LEU A 8 32.74 -2.50 15.52
CA LEU A 8 31.55 -3.24 15.11
C LEU A 8 30.61 -3.40 16.31
N LEU A 9 29.35 -3.03 16.17
CA LEU A 9 28.29 -3.44 17.09
C LEU A 9 27.56 -4.64 16.48
N GLN A 10 27.97 -5.84 16.91
CA GLN A 10 27.18 -7.06 16.77
C GLN A 10 25.89 -6.92 17.58
N ARG A 11 24.75 -7.15 16.94
CA ARG A 11 23.53 -7.58 17.65
C ARG A 11 23.60 -9.10 17.78
N SER A 12 23.86 -9.61 18.97
CA SER A 12 23.61 -11.01 19.30
C SER A 12 22.19 -11.13 19.85
N LEU A 13 21.31 -11.81 19.12
CA LEU A 13 20.09 -12.39 19.69
C LEU A 13 20.44 -13.77 20.22
N ARG A 14 20.38 -13.96 21.54
CA ARG A 14 20.40 -15.30 22.14
C ARG A 14 18.96 -15.81 22.19
N ILE A 15 18.68 -16.83 21.40
CA ILE A 15 17.50 -17.68 21.62
C ILE A 15 18.01 -18.89 22.40
N GLN A 16 17.56 -19.04 23.64
CA GLN A 16 17.83 -20.24 24.42
C GLN A 16 16.65 -21.21 24.23
N THR A 17 16.92 -22.38 23.67
CA THR A 17 16.08 -23.57 23.84
C THR A 17 16.91 -24.65 24.56
N PRO A 18 16.26 -25.61 25.24
CA PRO A 18 16.93 -26.41 26.27
C PRO A 18 17.95 -27.45 25.77
N THR A 19 18.03 -27.73 24.47
CA THR A 19 18.77 -28.91 24.00
C THR A 19 19.75 -28.71 22.85
N ASP A 20 19.85 -27.54 22.20
CA ASP A 20 20.94 -27.31 21.23
C ASP A 20 21.22 -25.82 20.98
N SER A 21 22.52 -25.46 20.97
CA SER A 21 22.97 -24.10 20.66
C SER A 21 23.27 -23.92 19.18
N LEU A 22 22.28 -23.46 18.40
CA LEU A 22 22.51 -23.03 17.02
C LEU A 22 23.08 -21.60 16.99
N ARG A 23 24.29 -21.43 16.46
CA ARG A 23 24.87 -20.12 16.13
C ARG A 23 24.53 -19.78 14.68
N VAL A 24 23.66 -18.80 14.46
CA VAL A 24 23.42 -18.24 13.12
C VAL A 24 24.42 -17.09 12.89
N TYR A 25 25.26 -17.23 11.87
CA TYR A 25 26.11 -16.16 11.36
C TYR A 25 25.45 -15.58 10.11
N SER A 26 25.20 -14.27 10.06
CA SER A 26 24.86 -13.59 8.81
C SER A 26 26.16 -13.19 8.09
N THR A 27 26.56 -13.97 7.10
CA THR A 27 27.58 -13.58 6.13
C THR A 27 26.90 -12.85 4.97
N TYR A 28 27.28 -11.61 4.70
CA TYR A 28 26.96 -10.95 3.43
C TYR A 28 27.84 -11.55 2.33
N TYR A 29 27.22 -12.12 1.31
CA TYR A 29 27.89 -12.57 0.10
C TYR A 29 28.16 -11.37 -0.83
N ARG A 30 29.40 -11.27 -1.32
CA ARG A 30 29.79 -10.43 -2.46
C ARG A 30 29.81 -11.38 -3.67
N PRO A 31 29.02 -11.17 -4.73
CA PRO A 31 29.14 -11.99 -5.92
C PRO A 31 30.31 -11.47 -6.76
N ASP A 32 31.47 -12.12 -6.60
CA ASP A 32 32.44 -12.26 -7.67
C ASP A 32 31.98 -13.46 -8.52
N ASP A 33 31.08 -13.24 -9.49
CA ASP A 33 30.75 -14.23 -10.53
C ASP A 33 30.68 -13.52 -11.90
N ALA A 34 31.87 -13.28 -12.44
CA ALA A 34 32.09 -12.61 -13.72
C ALA A 34 31.86 -13.57 -14.90
N THR A 35 30.62 -13.92 -15.21
CA THR A 35 30.28 -14.56 -16.52
C THR A 35 28.97 -14.09 -17.14
N VAL A 36 28.07 -13.45 -16.39
CA VAL A 36 26.77 -12.97 -16.90
C VAL A 36 26.83 -11.52 -17.43
N ASP A 37 27.93 -10.81 -17.15
CA ASP A 37 28.05 -9.35 -17.34
C ASP A 37 28.15 -8.87 -18.79
N HIS A 38 28.59 -9.72 -19.72
CA HIS A 38 28.94 -9.24 -21.07
C HIS A 38 27.72 -9.02 -21.97
N LYS A 39 26.65 -9.83 -21.80
CA LYS A 39 25.39 -9.69 -22.56
C LYS A 39 24.49 -8.60 -21.97
N ILE A 40 24.37 -8.54 -20.64
CA ILE A 40 23.61 -7.50 -19.92
C ILE A 40 24.28 -6.14 -20.12
N GLY A 41 25.61 -6.07 -19.98
CA GLY A 41 26.35 -4.83 -20.23
C GLY A 41 26.21 -4.35 -21.67
N SER A 42 26.16 -5.25 -22.67
CA SER A 42 25.93 -4.88 -24.07
C SER A 42 24.52 -4.35 -24.31
N TYR A 43 23.50 -4.99 -23.75
CA TYR A 43 22.09 -4.58 -23.88
C TYR A 43 21.84 -3.21 -23.23
N LEU A 44 22.31 -3.02 -21.99
CA LEU A 44 22.21 -1.74 -21.28
C LEU A 44 22.99 -0.63 -21.98
N ARG A 45 24.19 -0.93 -22.50
CA ARG A 45 24.95 0.04 -23.30
C ARG A 45 24.21 0.44 -24.57
N ASN A 46 23.53 -0.49 -25.23
CA ASN A 46 22.76 -0.22 -26.45
C ASN A 46 21.52 0.64 -26.17
N ILE A 47 20.76 0.36 -25.11
CA ILE A 47 19.62 1.21 -24.67
C ILE A 47 20.09 2.63 -24.36
N VAL A 48 21.18 2.77 -23.59
CA VAL A 48 21.74 4.08 -23.26
C VAL A 48 22.25 4.80 -24.52
N ARG A 49 22.83 4.08 -25.49
CA ARG A 49 23.33 4.66 -26.75
C ARG A 49 22.19 5.12 -27.66
N GLU A 50 21.14 4.33 -27.80
CA GLU A 50 19.95 4.68 -28.61
C GLU A 50 19.23 5.90 -28.01
N ASN A 51 19.07 5.94 -26.70
CA ASN A 51 18.50 7.09 -26.00
C ASN A 51 19.38 8.35 -26.13
N ARG A 52 20.71 8.19 -26.18
CA ARG A 52 21.66 9.30 -26.36
C ARG A 52 21.71 9.79 -27.81
N MET A 53 21.60 8.92 -28.82
CA MET A 53 21.58 9.32 -30.24
C MET A 53 20.30 10.08 -30.61
N LYS A 54 19.15 9.75 -30.01
CA LYS A 54 17.91 10.52 -30.19
C LYS A 54 18.02 11.97 -29.70
N GLN A 55 18.91 12.27 -28.75
CA GLN A 55 19.10 13.63 -28.20
C GLN A 55 20.05 14.50 -29.05
N VAL A 56 20.94 13.92 -29.85
CA VAL A 56 22.00 14.68 -30.56
C VAL A 56 21.57 15.14 -31.96
N ASN A 57 20.57 14.50 -32.58
CA ASN A 57 20.11 14.85 -33.93
C ASN A 57 19.13 16.04 -34.01
N ALA A 58 18.81 16.70 -32.89
CA ALA A 58 17.97 17.90 -32.86
C ALA A 58 18.81 19.19 -32.98
N GLY A 59 19.48 19.38 -34.12
CA GLY A 59 20.27 20.60 -34.42
C GLY A 59 19.67 21.42 -35.56
N GLY A 60 19.08 22.60 -35.27
CA GLY A 60 18.71 23.55 -36.32
C GLY A 60 17.93 24.81 -35.93
N LYS A 61 18.67 25.93 -35.75
CA LYS A 61 18.32 27.37 -35.83
C LYS A 61 17.45 28.05 -34.74
N ARG A 62 18.10 29.02 -34.08
CA ARG A 62 17.60 30.01 -33.12
C ARG A 62 16.46 30.87 -33.72
N GLN A 63 15.25 30.74 -33.18
CA GLN A 63 14.27 31.82 -33.13
C GLN A 63 13.64 31.88 -31.73
N GLN A 64 13.57 33.09 -31.18
CA GLN A 64 12.99 33.38 -29.87
C GLN A 64 11.53 32.91 -29.82
N ARG A 65 11.24 31.85 -29.05
CA ARG A 65 9.87 31.44 -28.71
C ARG A 65 9.80 31.13 -27.22
N LYS A 66 8.80 31.72 -26.56
CA LYS A 66 8.47 31.58 -25.13
C LYS A 66 8.70 30.13 -24.67
N LYS A 67 9.57 29.94 -23.66
CA LYS A 67 9.78 28.65 -22.99
C LYS A 67 8.47 28.20 -22.33
N ARG A 68 7.61 27.49 -23.07
CA ARG A 68 6.82 26.42 -22.47
C ARG A 68 7.81 25.31 -22.15
N ARG A 69 8.08 25.09 -20.85
CA ARG A 69 8.75 23.87 -20.39
C ARG A 69 7.82 22.71 -20.77
N ILE A 70 8.11 22.04 -21.87
CA ILE A 70 7.55 20.70 -22.13
C ILE A 70 8.31 19.80 -21.17
N ALA A 71 7.61 19.27 -20.17
CA ALA A 71 8.15 18.24 -19.29
C ALA A 71 8.50 17.01 -20.16
N PRO A 72 9.63 16.33 -19.93
CA PRO A 72 9.89 15.04 -20.57
C PRO A 72 8.73 14.09 -20.26
N GLU A 73 8.11 13.49 -21.28
CA GLU A 73 6.95 12.59 -21.15
C GLU A 73 7.22 11.33 -20.30
N ASP A 74 8.50 11.02 -20.02
CA ASP A 74 8.92 9.81 -19.29
C ASP A 74 9.66 10.13 -17.98
N LEU A 75 9.19 11.14 -17.24
CA LEU A 75 9.50 11.19 -15.81
C LEU A 75 8.63 10.16 -15.11
N TRP A 76 9.25 9.29 -14.30
CA TRP A 76 8.60 8.36 -13.39
C TRP A 76 7.68 9.12 -12.42
N GLU A 77 6.46 9.45 -12.86
CA GLU A 77 5.44 10.14 -12.08
C GLU A 77 4.70 9.09 -11.26
N ALA A 78 5.21 8.85 -10.04
CA ALA A 78 4.75 7.78 -9.14
C ALA A 78 3.23 7.72 -8.88
N GLY A 79 2.47 8.79 -9.17
CA GLY A 79 1.01 8.85 -9.06
C GLY A 79 0.25 8.17 -10.20
N GLU A 80 0.67 8.36 -11.46
CA GLU A 80 -0.01 7.76 -12.62
C GLU A 80 0.18 6.23 -12.68
N HIS A 81 1.29 5.72 -12.15
CA HIS A 81 1.61 4.29 -12.23
C HIS A 81 0.74 3.40 -11.33
N GLY A 82 0.21 3.93 -10.22
CA GLY A 82 -0.72 3.18 -9.37
C GLY A 82 -2.01 2.80 -10.09
N GLU A 83 -2.57 3.74 -10.85
CA GLU A 83 -3.75 3.49 -11.69
C GLU A 83 -3.42 2.57 -12.87
N LYS A 84 -2.23 2.70 -13.47
CA LYS A 84 -1.74 1.80 -14.54
C LYS A 84 -1.57 0.35 -14.06
N ASN A 85 -1.05 0.13 -12.84
CA ASN A 85 -0.93 -1.21 -12.24
C ASN A 85 -2.29 -1.90 -12.11
N LEU A 86 -3.24 -1.19 -11.50
CA LEU A 86 -4.59 -1.71 -11.30
C LEU A 86 -5.29 -1.98 -12.63
N GLN A 87 -5.14 -1.08 -13.60
CA GLN A 87 -5.69 -1.26 -14.94
C GLN A 87 -5.14 -2.53 -15.62
N LEU A 88 -3.82 -2.75 -15.56
CA LEU A 88 -3.20 -3.95 -16.14
C LEU A 88 -3.67 -5.23 -15.43
N ASP A 89 -3.76 -5.21 -14.09
CA ASP A 89 -4.28 -6.36 -13.33
C ASP A 89 -5.73 -6.69 -13.76
N CYS A 90 -6.59 -5.69 -13.88
CA CYS A 90 -7.98 -5.87 -14.35
C CYS A 90 -8.04 -6.40 -15.79
N GLN A 91 -7.21 -5.88 -16.70
CA GLN A 91 -7.17 -6.33 -18.10
C GLN A 91 -6.70 -7.78 -18.22
N GLN A 92 -5.62 -8.14 -17.54
CA GLN A 92 -5.09 -9.51 -17.51
C GLN A 92 -6.10 -10.51 -16.94
N LEU A 93 -6.89 -10.09 -15.93
CA LEU A 93 -7.95 -10.90 -15.37
C LEU A 93 -9.08 -11.15 -16.39
N ILE A 94 -9.56 -10.10 -17.05
CA ILE A 94 -10.59 -10.22 -18.11
C ILE A 94 -10.10 -11.14 -19.24
N GLU A 95 -8.86 -10.94 -19.71
CA GLU A 95 -8.28 -11.78 -20.76
C GLU A 95 -8.20 -13.26 -20.34
N ARG A 96 -7.81 -13.54 -19.09
CA ARG A 96 -7.75 -14.91 -18.56
C ARG A 96 -9.13 -15.56 -18.50
N GLU A 97 -10.14 -14.83 -18.04
CA GLU A 97 -11.52 -15.33 -17.99
C GLU A 97 -12.06 -15.63 -19.39
N ARG A 98 -11.86 -14.74 -20.37
CA ARG A 98 -12.26 -14.98 -21.76
C ARG A 98 -11.60 -16.22 -22.37
N ARG A 99 -10.30 -16.40 -22.13
CA ARG A 99 -9.57 -17.61 -22.55
C ARG A 99 -10.16 -18.87 -21.93
N SER A 100 -10.50 -18.84 -20.64
CA SER A 100 -11.11 -19.99 -19.95
C SER A 100 -12.51 -20.35 -20.47
N LYS A 101 -13.25 -19.37 -21.00
CA LYS A 101 -14.56 -19.56 -21.64
C LYS A 101 -14.49 -20.01 -23.10
N GLY A 102 -13.28 -20.09 -23.69
CA GLY A 102 -13.08 -20.52 -25.08
C GLY A 102 -13.50 -19.48 -26.11
N GLU A 103 -13.55 -18.20 -25.75
CA GLU A 103 -14.03 -17.10 -26.61
C GLU A 103 -12.94 -16.55 -27.57
N ASP A 104 -11.74 -17.13 -27.58
CA ASP A 104 -10.58 -16.63 -28.35
C ASP A 104 -10.74 -16.73 -29.89
N GLU A 105 -11.70 -17.51 -30.41
CA GLU A 105 -11.85 -17.75 -31.86
C GLU A 105 -12.78 -16.78 -32.61
N GLN A 106 -13.39 -15.79 -31.96
CA GLN A 106 -14.24 -14.80 -32.65
C GLN A 106 -13.60 -13.40 -32.71
N ILE A 107 -12.47 -13.29 -33.40
CA ILE A 107 -12.06 -12.03 -34.03
C ILE A 107 -12.54 -12.05 -35.48
N GLN A 108 -13.86 -11.98 -35.69
CA GLN A 108 -14.44 -11.64 -37.00
C GLN A 108 -15.86 -11.10 -36.82
N GLY A 109 -16.01 -9.79 -37.04
CA GLY A 109 -17.29 -9.12 -37.26
C GLY A 109 -17.90 -8.49 -36.01
N ASP A 110 -18.00 -7.15 -36.04
CA ASP A 110 -18.81 -6.34 -35.15
C ASP A 110 -20.19 -6.96 -34.88
N LYS A 111 -20.35 -7.56 -33.70
CA LYS A 111 -21.60 -7.50 -32.95
C LYS A 111 -21.26 -6.90 -31.60
N PRO A 112 -21.72 -5.68 -31.28
CA PRO A 112 -21.56 -5.16 -29.94
C PRO A 112 -22.28 -6.12 -29.01
N ALA A 113 -21.52 -6.90 -28.22
CA ALA A 113 -22.06 -7.60 -27.07
C ALA A 113 -22.93 -6.60 -26.33
N ALA A 114 -24.21 -6.94 -26.13
CA ALA A 114 -25.19 -6.04 -25.55
C ALA A 114 -24.57 -5.46 -24.26
N LYS A 115 -24.21 -4.17 -24.28
CA LYS A 115 -23.66 -3.49 -23.12
C LYS A 115 -24.75 -3.50 -22.07
N LYS A 116 -24.76 -4.52 -21.21
CA LYS A 116 -25.52 -4.45 -19.98
C LYS A 116 -25.06 -3.20 -19.26
N THR A 117 -26.03 -2.38 -18.90
CA THR A 117 -25.82 -1.12 -18.21
C THR A 117 -25.10 -1.42 -16.89
N LEU A 118 -23.98 -0.75 -16.64
CA LEU A 118 -23.35 -0.82 -15.33
C LEU A 118 -24.36 -0.40 -14.26
N PRO A 119 -24.32 -1.01 -13.05
CA PRO A 119 -25.22 -0.63 -11.97
C PRO A 119 -25.06 0.86 -11.65
N GLU A 120 -26.11 1.49 -11.11
CA GLU A 120 -26.02 2.89 -10.74
C GLU A 120 -24.95 3.11 -9.65
N PRO A 121 -24.25 4.25 -9.65
CA PRO A 121 -23.36 4.59 -8.54
C PRO A 121 -24.13 4.57 -7.21
N PHE A 122 -23.44 4.13 -6.16
CA PHE A 122 -23.93 3.94 -4.80
C PHE A 122 -24.92 2.79 -4.60
N THR A 123 -25.12 1.92 -5.60
CA THR A 123 -25.83 0.65 -5.43
C THR A 123 -24.94 -0.40 -4.78
N GLU A 124 -25.53 -1.24 -3.91
CA GLU A 124 -24.88 -2.41 -3.32
C GLU A 124 -25.04 -3.61 -4.25
N ILE A 125 -23.94 -4.32 -4.50
CA ILE A 125 -23.87 -5.49 -5.37
C ILE A 125 -23.18 -6.63 -4.63
N GLU A 126 -23.62 -7.86 -4.90
CA GLU A 126 -22.95 -9.06 -4.46
C GLU A 126 -21.96 -9.51 -5.53
N VAL A 127 -20.72 -9.77 -5.12
CA VAL A 127 -19.65 -10.14 -6.05
C VAL A 127 -18.80 -11.26 -5.47
N THR A 128 -18.31 -12.13 -6.34
CA THR A 128 -17.34 -13.17 -5.97
C THR A 128 -15.95 -12.73 -6.41
N VAL A 129 -15.00 -12.71 -5.48
CA VAL A 129 -13.65 -12.22 -5.73
C VAL A 129 -12.80 -13.30 -6.37
N SER A 130 -12.20 -12.99 -7.52
CA SER A 130 -11.39 -13.93 -8.30
C SER A 130 -9.91 -13.87 -7.94
N GLU A 131 -9.34 -12.67 -7.78
CA GLU A 131 -7.92 -12.49 -7.43
C GLU A 131 -7.67 -11.23 -6.58
N ILE A 132 -6.44 -11.03 -6.11
CA ILE A 132 -6.02 -9.78 -5.45
C ILE A 132 -5.13 -8.99 -6.39
N SER A 133 -5.48 -7.72 -6.63
CA SER A 133 -4.66 -6.74 -7.35
C SER A 133 -3.32 -6.52 -6.68
N SER A 134 -2.36 -5.94 -7.40
CA SER A 134 -1.05 -5.61 -6.86
C SER A 134 -1.09 -4.58 -5.73
N GLY A 135 -2.18 -3.81 -5.63
CA GLY A 135 -2.46 -2.87 -4.54
C GLY A 135 -3.07 -3.50 -3.27
N GLY A 136 -3.37 -4.80 -3.29
CA GLY A 136 -3.97 -5.52 -2.17
C GLY A 136 -5.50 -5.44 -2.10
N ASP A 137 -6.16 -4.87 -3.12
CA ASP A 137 -7.62 -4.88 -3.24
C ASP A 137 -8.06 -6.11 -4.05
N GLY A 138 -9.18 -6.74 -3.67
CA GLY A 138 -9.77 -7.87 -4.40
C GLY A 138 -10.34 -7.42 -5.75
N LEU A 139 -10.27 -8.31 -6.74
CA LEU A 139 -10.80 -8.11 -8.08
C LEU A 139 -11.89 -9.14 -8.33
N ALA A 140 -13.11 -8.67 -8.54
CA ALA A 140 -14.26 -9.50 -8.88
C ALA A 140 -14.69 -9.21 -10.32
N VAL A 141 -14.83 -10.25 -11.12
CA VAL A 141 -15.26 -10.11 -12.52
C VAL A 141 -16.78 -10.04 -12.56
N SER A 142 -17.32 -9.15 -13.39
CA SER A 142 -18.76 -9.08 -13.61
C SER A 142 -19.28 -10.37 -14.25
N GLU A 143 -20.58 -10.65 -14.09
CA GLU A 143 -21.21 -11.84 -14.70
C GLU A 143 -20.96 -11.93 -16.21
N ASP A 144 -20.93 -10.78 -16.88
CA ASP A 144 -20.73 -10.67 -18.32
C ASP A 144 -19.26 -10.84 -18.75
N GLY A 145 -18.32 -11.00 -17.80
CA GLY A 145 -16.90 -11.26 -18.07
C GLY A 145 -16.10 -10.08 -18.63
N ASN A 146 -16.72 -8.91 -18.78
CA ASN A 146 -16.15 -7.77 -19.51
C ASN A 146 -15.76 -6.58 -18.63
N HIS A 147 -15.99 -6.68 -17.31
CA HIS A 147 -15.79 -5.58 -16.38
C HIS A 147 -15.33 -6.10 -15.02
N VAL A 148 -14.50 -5.33 -14.31
CA VAL A 148 -13.97 -5.71 -12.99
C VAL A 148 -14.44 -4.75 -11.90
N TYR A 149 -14.92 -5.29 -10.79
CA TYR A 149 -15.16 -4.56 -9.55
C TYR A 149 -13.96 -4.70 -8.63
N VAL A 150 -13.39 -3.56 -8.23
CA VAL A 150 -12.27 -3.49 -7.29
C VAL A 150 -12.84 -3.36 -5.89
N VAL A 151 -12.67 -4.40 -5.08
CA VAL A 151 -13.30 -4.57 -3.76
C VAL A 151 -12.24 -4.62 -2.66
N PRO A 152 -12.10 -3.56 -1.85
CA PRO A 152 -11.16 -3.54 -0.74
C PRO A 152 -11.43 -4.64 0.30
N PHE A 153 -10.39 -5.02 1.05
CA PHE A 153 -10.49 -5.92 2.22
C PHE A 153 -11.08 -7.31 1.95
N THR A 154 -10.98 -7.77 0.71
CA THR A 154 -11.40 -9.11 0.28
C THR A 154 -10.24 -9.90 -0.32
N VAL A 155 -10.40 -11.22 -0.32
CA VAL A 155 -9.42 -12.19 -0.86
C VAL A 155 -10.10 -13.14 -1.84
N PRO A 156 -9.35 -13.90 -2.66
CA PRO A 156 -9.89 -14.80 -3.66
C PRO A 156 -10.82 -15.84 -3.02
N GLY A 157 -11.99 -16.03 -3.62
CA GLY A 157 -13.06 -16.89 -3.14
C GLY A 157 -14.04 -16.23 -2.17
N ASP A 158 -13.77 -15.01 -1.69
CA ASP A 158 -14.77 -14.27 -0.88
C ASP A 158 -16.00 -13.95 -1.74
N LYS A 159 -17.20 -14.20 -1.19
CA LYS A 159 -18.42 -13.53 -1.65
C LYS A 159 -18.64 -12.31 -0.77
N ALA A 160 -18.62 -11.12 -1.36
CA ALA A 160 -18.70 -9.87 -0.62
C ALA A 160 -19.85 -8.99 -1.13
N LEU A 161 -20.43 -8.23 -0.20
CA LEU A 161 -21.31 -7.12 -0.50
C LEU A 161 -20.45 -5.87 -0.66
N ALA A 162 -20.51 -5.26 -1.82
CA ALA A 162 -19.72 -4.09 -2.18
C ALA A 162 -20.62 -2.98 -2.70
N LYS A 163 -20.33 -1.73 -2.33
CA LYS A 163 -21.06 -0.56 -2.80
C LYS A 163 -20.29 0.10 -3.92
N VAL A 164 -20.90 0.19 -5.10
CA VAL A 164 -20.26 0.85 -6.25
C VAL A 164 -20.10 2.34 -5.96
N VAL A 165 -18.90 2.90 -6.15
CA VAL A 165 -18.65 4.34 -5.90
C VAL A 165 -18.40 5.09 -7.19
N LYS A 166 -17.52 4.56 -8.03
CA LYS A 166 -17.08 5.22 -9.27
C LYS A 166 -16.83 4.20 -10.36
N HIS A 167 -17.37 4.47 -11.55
CA HIS A 167 -17.03 3.73 -12.75
C HIS A 167 -15.85 4.38 -13.47
N ASN A 168 -14.93 3.55 -13.96
CA ASN A 168 -13.89 3.93 -14.91
C ASN A 168 -14.07 3.11 -16.20
N PRO A 169 -15.10 3.39 -17.04
CA PRO A 169 -15.45 2.54 -18.18
C PRO A 169 -14.31 2.39 -19.20
N GLN A 170 -13.51 3.44 -19.40
CA GLN A 170 -12.36 3.42 -20.31
C GLN A 170 -11.27 2.44 -19.86
N ALA A 171 -11.14 2.21 -18.56
CA ALA A 171 -10.16 1.30 -17.99
C ALA A 171 -10.73 -0.10 -17.68
N GLY A 172 -12.03 -0.32 -17.92
CA GLY A 172 -12.68 -1.63 -17.74
C GLY A 172 -12.90 -2.05 -16.28
N TYR A 173 -12.89 -1.09 -15.33
CA TYR A 173 -13.11 -1.40 -13.91
C TYR A 173 -13.97 -0.37 -13.17
N SER A 174 -14.41 -0.72 -11.97
CA SER A 174 -15.13 0.17 -11.04
C SER A 174 -14.60 0.05 -9.63
N ILE A 175 -14.47 1.20 -8.96
CA ILE A 175 -14.08 1.27 -7.56
C ILE A 175 -15.33 1.08 -6.70
N THR A 176 -15.20 0.21 -5.70
CA THR A 176 -16.25 -0.07 -4.73
C THR A 176 -15.77 0.20 -3.32
N ASP A 177 -16.71 0.53 -2.43
CA ASP A 177 -16.52 0.52 -0.99
C ASP A 177 -16.92 -0.85 -0.44
N PHE A 178 -16.11 -1.37 0.47
CA PHE A 178 -16.38 -2.62 1.15
C PHE A 178 -17.53 -2.45 2.17
N VAL A 179 -18.55 -3.30 2.10
CA VAL A 179 -19.63 -3.33 3.09
C VAL A 179 -19.41 -4.47 4.08
N LYS A 180 -19.36 -5.72 3.58
CA LYS A 180 -19.10 -6.92 4.39
C LYS A 180 -18.74 -8.12 3.50
N VAL A 181 -18.13 -9.13 4.09
CA VAL A 181 -18.06 -10.47 3.50
C VAL A 181 -19.34 -11.23 3.88
N ILE A 182 -19.99 -11.84 2.89
CA ILE A 182 -21.18 -12.67 3.03
C ILE A 182 -20.74 -14.11 3.30
N GLU A 183 -19.83 -14.63 2.47
CA GLU A 183 -19.25 -15.97 2.63
C GLU A 183 -17.72 -15.86 2.50
N PRO A 184 -16.95 -16.26 3.53
CA PRO A 184 -15.49 -16.19 3.50
C PRO A 184 -14.90 -17.25 2.56
N GLY A 185 -13.94 -16.84 1.75
CA GLY A 185 -13.13 -17.71 0.90
C GLY A 185 -12.07 -18.48 1.70
N PRO A 186 -11.44 -19.49 1.08
CA PRO A 186 -10.49 -20.38 1.77
C PRO A 186 -9.20 -19.67 2.23
N GLN A 187 -8.85 -18.54 1.61
CA GLN A 187 -7.66 -17.77 1.97
C GLN A 187 -7.92 -16.73 3.07
N ARG A 188 -9.18 -16.56 3.49
CA ARG A 188 -9.56 -15.58 4.51
C ARG A 188 -9.44 -16.18 5.90
N ASP A 189 -8.64 -15.56 6.75
CA ASP A 189 -8.52 -15.86 8.17
C ASP A 189 -8.69 -14.59 9.01
N ASP A 190 -9.94 -14.34 9.43
CA ASP A 190 -10.27 -13.16 10.23
C ASP A 190 -9.71 -13.23 11.67
N THR A 191 -9.23 -14.39 12.13
CA THR A 191 -8.60 -14.51 13.46
C THR A 191 -7.25 -13.78 13.54
N GLN A 192 -6.64 -13.49 12.39
CA GLN A 192 -5.41 -12.70 12.27
C GLN A 192 -5.64 -11.20 12.45
N ILE A 193 -6.88 -10.73 12.32
CA ILE A 193 -7.24 -9.31 12.38
C ILE A 193 -7.27 -8.86 13.83
N LYS A 194 -6.20 -8.17 14.26
CA LYS A 194 -6.12 -7.62 15.63
C LYS A 194 -6.60 -6.18 15.73
N CYS A 195 -6.90 -5.54 14.59
CA CYS A 195 -7.32 -4.15 14.52
C CYS A 195 -8.84 -4.04 14.36
N GLN A 196 -9.52 -3.43 15.34
CA GLN A 196 -10.98 -3.23 15.31
C GLN A 196 -11.48 -2.31 14.18
N TYR A 197 -10.57 -1.55 13.55
CA TYR A 197 -10.89 -0.64 12.45
C TYR A 197 -10.59 -1.22 11.07
N PHE A 198 -10.11 -2.47 10.99
CA PHE A 198 -9.90 -3.15 9.73
C PHE A 198 -11.21 -3.28 8.95
N GLY A 199 -11.15 -3.18 7.62
CA GLY A 199 -12.35 -3.09 6.77
C GLY A 199 -12.87 -1.67 6.55
N LYS A 200 -12.34 -0.67 7.27
CA LYS A 200 -12.72 0.74 7.09
C LYS A 200 -11.52 1.69 7.02
N CYS A 201 -10.55 1.53 7.93
CA CYS A 201 -9.33 2.34 7.93
C CYS A 201 -8.45 2.02 6.70
N SER A 202 -7.91 3.05 6.04
CA SER A 202 -7.05 2.90 4.85
C SER A 202 -5.64 2.36 5.14
N GLY A 203 -5.25 2.20 6.40
CA GLY A 203 -3.87 1.90 6.79
C GLY A 203 -3.41 0.46 6.53
N CYS A 204 -4.29 -0.52 6.67
CA CYS A 204 -3.95 -1.95 6.56
C CYS A 204 -4.88 -2.65 5.58
N GLN A 205 -4.34 -3.31 4.56
CA GLN A 205 -5.16 -3.94 3.51
C GLN A 205 -5.24 -5.47 3.63
N LEU A 206 -4.22 -6.12 4.24
CA LEU A 206 -4.02 -7.57 4.12
C LEU A 206 -4.14 -8.35 5.45
N GLN A 207 -4.72 -7.76 6.51
CA GLN A 207 -4.77 -8.43 7.83
C GLN A 207 -5.60 -9.72 7.84
N MET A 208 -6.51 -9.90 6.88
CA MET A 208 -7.32 -11.11 6.71
C MET A 208 -6.57 -12.26 6.02
N LEU A 209 -5.35 -12.04 5.53
CA LEU A 209 -4.50 -13.09 4.95
C LEU A 209 -3.56 -13.65 6.01
N SER A 210 -3.27 -14.96 5.91
CA SER A 210 -2.17 -15.56 6.66
C SER A 210 -0.85 -14.84 6.35
N TYR A 211 0.07 -14.79 7.31
CA TYR A 211 1.34 -14.09 7.09
C TYR A 211 2.14 -14.68 5.92
N LYS A 212 2.04 -16.00 5.70
CA LYS A 212 2.64 -16.70 4.56
C LYS A 212 2.08 -16.17 3.24
N ASP A 213 0.75 -16.05 3.13
CA ASP A 213 0.09 -15.56 1.91
C ASP A 213 0.38 -14.08 1.67
N GLN A 214 0.57 -13.27 2.73
CA GLN A 214 1.03 -11.89 2.58
C GLN A 214 2.43 -11.80 1.96
N LEU A 215 3.36 -12.68 2.34
CA LEU A 215 4.72 -12.70 1.79
C LEU A 215 4.72 -13.16 0.32
N GLU A 216 3.91 -14.17 0.01
CA GLU A 216 3.73 -14.67 -1.35
C GLU A 216 3.08 -13.63 -2.25
N HIS A 217 2.05 -12.93 -1.75
CA HIS A 217 1.43 -11.81 -2.45
C HIS A 217 2.45 -10.73 -2.79
N LYS A 218 3.29 -10.32 -1.83
CA LYS A 218 4.35 -9.32 -2.08
C LYS A 218 5.38 -9.79 -3.10
N ARG A 219 5.72 -11.07 -3.11
CA ARG A 219 6.62 -11.68 -4.11
C ARG A 219 6.00 -11.56 -5.51
N ARG A 220 4.73 -11.95 -5.66
CA ARG A 220 3.96 -11.82 -6.90
C ARG A 220 3.84 -10.38 -7.40
N VAL A 221 3.70 -9.40 -6.49
CA VAL A 221 3.69 -7.97 -6.87
C VAL A 221 4.99 -7.57 -7.54
N VAL A 222 6.14 -8.02 -7.02
CA VAL A 222 7.45 -7.75 -7.63
C VAL A 222 7.59 -8.45 -8.98
N GLU A 223 7.17 -9.72 -9.08
CA GLU A 223 7.17 -10.46 -10.36
C GLU A 223 6.34 -9.73 -11.42
N LYS A 224 5.12 -9.32 -11.09
CA LYS A 224 4.24 -8.54 -11.98
C LYS A 224 4.89 -7.20 -12.37
N ALA A 225 5.54 -6.53 -11.42
CA ALA A 225 6.19 -5.25 -11.70
C ALA A 225 7.34 -5.41 -12.72
N TYR A 226 8.16 -6.47 -12.60
CA TYR A 226 9.17 -6.77 -13.61
C TYR A 226 8.55 -7.15 -14.95
N ALA A 227 7.56 -8.03 -14.97
CA ALA A 227 6.92 -8.47 -16.21
C ALA A 227 6.27 -7.31 -16.98
N ASN A 228 5.66 -6.36 -16.28
CA ASN A 228 4.86 -5.30 -16.90
C ASN A 228 5.66 -4.01 -17.17
N PHE A 229 6.69 -3.69 -16.37
CA PHE A 229 7.33 -2.36 -16.42
C PHE A 229 8.84 -2.37 -16.60
N SER A 230 9.52 -3.52 -16.54
CA SER A 230 10.98 -3.54 -16.65
C SER A 230 11.49 -3.26 -18.06
N GLY A 231 10.66 -3.45 -19.09
CA GLY A 231 11.07 -3.43 -20.50
C GLY A 231 12.01 -4.58 -20.88
N LEU A 232 12.23 -5.53 -19.98
CA LEU A 232 13.04 -6.72 -20.21
C LEU A 232 12.22 -7.79 -20.90
N ILE A 233 12.87 -8.58 -21.76
CA ILE A 233 12.26 -9.80 -22.27
C ILE A 233 12.11 -10.81 -21.11
N PRO A 234 11.04 -11.62 -21.06
CA PRO A 234 10.78 -12.53 -19.94
C PRO A 234 11.95 -13.46 -19.61
N GLU A 235 12.71 -13.89 -20.62
CA GLU A 235 13.85 -14.81 -20.49
C GLU A 235 15.04 -14.23 -19.71
N VAL A 236 15.16 -12.90 -19.63
CA VAL A 236 16.27 -12.24 -18.90
C VAL A 236 15.85 -11.72 -17.53
N VAL A 237 14.56 -11.82 -17.18
CA VAL A 237 14.08 -11.44 -15.84
C VAL A 237 14.60 -12.48 -14.86
N PRO A 238 15.45 -12.10 -13.88
CA PRO A 238 15.93 -13.06 -12.89
C PRO A 238 14.77 -13.57 -12.04
N GLN A 239 14.87 -14.81 -11.59
CA GLN A 239 13.88 -15.38 -10.67
C GLN A 239 13.80 -14.52 -9.40
N ILE A 240 12.58 -14.09 -9.05
CA ILE A 240 12.32 -13.33 -7.83
C ILE A 240 12.29 -14.32 -6.66
N GLY A 241 13.27 -14.18 -5.75
CA GLY A 241 13.36 -14.98 -4.53
C GLY A 241 12.27 -14.65 -3.51
N ASP A 242 12.24 -15.41 -2.43
CA ASP A 242 11.22 -15.28 -1.39
C ASP A 242 11.27 -13.92 -0.68
N THR A 243 10.09 -13.39 -0.33
CA THR A 243 9.98 -12.17 0.48
C THR A 243 10.47 -12.45 1.90
N PHE A 244 11.52 -11.73 2.33
CA PHE A 244 12.03 -11.86 3.70
C PHE A 244 10.97 -11.44 4.74
N PRO A 245 10.70 -12.29 5.75
CA PRO A 245 9.74 -11.97 6.80
C PRO A 245 10.30 -10.92 7.77
N SER A 246 9.39 -10.10 8.29
CA SER A 246 9.63 -9.29 9.48
C SER A 246 9.64 -10.18 10.72
N PRO A 247 10.54 -9.93 11.70
CA PRO A 247 10.50 -10.62 12.98
C PRO A 247 9.22 -10.34 13.79
N LEU A 248 8.55 -9.22 13.50
CA LEU A 248 7.31 -8.79 14.16
C LEU A 248 6.23 -8.53 13.11
N THR A 249 5.03 -9.08 13.33
CA THR A 249 3.86 -8.87 12.47
C THR A 249 2.90 -7.80 13.00
N TYR A 250 3.09 -7.41 14.26
CA TYR A 250 2.38 -6.34 14.98
C TYR A 250 3.38 -5.58 15.86
N ASN A 251 2.99 -4.43 16.42
CA ASN A 251 3.85 -3.62 17.30
C ASN A 251 5.22 -3.25 16.70
N TYR A 252 5.28 -2.95 15.39
CA TYR A 252 6.54 -2.61 14.70
C TYR A 252 6.61 -1.15 14.22
N HIS A 253 5.49 -0.41 14.22
CA HIS A 253 5.48 1.00 13.87
C HIS A 253 5.98 1.85 15.04
N THR A 254 7.21 2.32 14.91
CA THR A 254 7.81 3.30 15.84
C THR A 254 7.37 4.74 15.55
N LYS A 255 6.49 4.94 14.56
CA LYS A 255 5.95 6.25 14.16
C LYS A 255 4.51 6.09 13.68
N LEU A 256 3.61 6.94 14.18
CA LEU A 256 2.24 7.10 13.69
C LEU A 256 1.96 8.58 13.43
N THR A 257 1.17 8.86 12.39
CA THR A 257 0.84 10.23 12.00
C THR A 257 -0.68 10.41 11.81
N PRO A 258 -1.50 10.20 12.86
CA PRO A 258 -2.92 10.45 12.77
C PRO A 258 -3.19 11.94 12.59
N HIS A 259 -4.31 12.28 11.97
CA HIS A 259 -4.72 13.64 11.68
C HIS A 259 -6.18 13.85 12.06
N PHE A 260 -6.57 15.12 12.16
CA PHE A 260 -7.95 15.53 12.35
C PHE A 260 -8.29 16.71 11.46
N GLY A 261 -9.57 16.81 11.10
CA GLY A 261 -10.10 17.86 10.23
C GLY A 261 -10.21 19.22 10.92
N LYS A 262 -10.56 20.26 10.14
CA LYS A 262 -10.83 21.58 10.70
C LYS A 262 -12.02 21.53 11.66
N VAL A 263 -11.84 22.13 12.83
CA VAL A 263 -12.90 22.30 13.83
C VAL A 263 -13.98 23.24 13.29
N ARG A 264 -15.23 22.80 13.30
CA ARG A 264 -16.38 23.63 12.89
C ARG A 264 -16.76 24.51 14.08
N ARG A 265 -16.75 25.84 13.88
CA ARG A 265 -17.19 26.81 14.89
C ARG A 265 -18.55 27.37 14.50
N PRO A 266 -19.50 27.52 15.44
CA PRO A 266 -20.74 28.23 15.16
C PRO A 266 -20.45 29.67 14.71
N ASN A 267 -21.28 30.19 13.81
CA ASN A 267 -21.17 31.59 13.38
C ASN A 267 -21.52 32.50 14.57
N LYS A 268 -20.78 33.60 14.74
CA LYS A 268 -21.00 34.58 15.81
C LYS A 268 -22.36 35.32 15.75
N GLU A 269 -23.16 35.08 14.72
CA GLU A 269 -24.46 35.75 14.48
C GLU A 269 -25.64 35.04 15.13
N ASP A 270 -25.46 33.81 15.62
CA ASP A 270 -26.49 33.11 16.39
C ASP A 270 -26.32 33.40 17.89
N ASP A 271 -27.32 34.01 18.52
CA ASP A 271 -27.45 34.26 19.99
C ASP A 271 -27.61 32.96 20.81
N SER A 272 -27.05 31.85 20.32
CA SER A 272 -27.05 30.56 20.98
C SER A 272 -26.03 30.56 22.14
N PRO A 273 -26.33 29.90 23.27
CA PRO A 273 -25.35 29.74 24.34
C PRO A 273 -24.07 29.09 23.81
N ALA A 274 -22.91 29.48 24.36
CA ALA A 274 -21.60 28.99 23.97
C ALA A 274 -21.59 27.44 23.94
N GLN A 275 -21.74 26.87 22.75
CA GLN A 275 -21.64 25.43 22.56
C GLN A 275 -20.18 25.01 22.75
N GLU A 276 -19.97 23.98 23.57
CA GLU A 276 -18.67 23.33 23.67
C GLU A 276 -18.21 22.88 22.29
N VAL A 277 -16.95 23.15 21.98
CA VAL A 277 -16.35 22.80 20.70
C VAL A 277 -16.21 21.29 20.63
N GLU A 278 -17.01 20.63 19.80
CA GLU A 278 -16.93 19.19 19.59
C GLU A 278 -15.56 18.80 19.01
N VAL A 279 -14.91 17.81 19.62
CA VAL A 279 -13.62 17.30 19.18
C VAL A 279 -13.82 16.52 17.88
N PRO A 280 -13.17 16.91 16.77
CA PRO A 280 -13.30 16.17 15.52
C PRO A 280 -12.65 14.79 15.63
N PRO A 281 -13.05 13.81 14.79
CA PRO A 281 -12.39 12.52 14.71
C PRO A 281 -10.87 12.66 14.51
N ILE A 282 -10.09 11.96 15.34
CA ILE A 282 -8.62 11.94 15.27
C ILE A 282 -8.17 10.54 14.85
N GLY A 283 -7.51 10.42 13.70
CA GLY A 283 -7.06 9.11 13.23
C GLY A 283 -6.56 9.13 11.79
N PHE A 284 -6.99 8.15 11.01
CA PHE A 284 -6.59 7.99 9.61
C PHE A 284 -7.79 8.09 8.70
N ASN A 285 -7.56 8.27 7.40
CA ASN A 285 -8.65 8.31 6.43
C ASN A 285 -9.29 6.93 6.26
N MET A 286 -10.59 6.93 5.98
CA MET A 286 -11.30 5.75 5.53
C MET A 286 -10.80 5.33 4.14
N LYS A 287 -10.82 4.04 3.81
CA LYS A 287 -10.46 3.55 2.47
C LYS A 287 -11.37 4.21 1.43
N ASN A 288 -10.77 4.65 0.32
CA ASN A 288 -11.43 5.35 -0.80
C ASN A 288 -12.12 6.69 -0.46
N GLN A 289 -11.97 7.22 0.75
CA GLN A 289 -12.60 8.47 1.16
C GLN A 289 -11.57 9.39 1.84
N SER A 290 -11.71 10.71 1.67
CA SER A 290 -10.91 11.70 2.42
C SER A 290 -11.43 11.94 3.84
N LYS A 291 -12.47 11.21 4.27
CA LYS A 291 -13.07 11.31 5.59
C LYS A 291 -12.16 10.67 6.64
N THR A 292 -11.84 11.42 7.67
CA THR A 292 -11.06 10.94 8.83
C THR A 292 -11.94 10.08 9.74
N MET A 293 -11.43 8.91 10.12
CA MET A 293 -11.99 8.02 11.13
C MET A 293 -11.37 8.30 12.48
N ASP A 294 -12.18 8.22 13.54
CA ASP A 294 -11.67 8.29 14.90
C ASP A 294 -11.00 6.96 15.27
N ILE A 295 -9.74 7.02 15.71
CA ILE A 295 -8.92 5.85 16.02
C ILE A 295 -8.23 6.08 17.37
N GLU A 296 -8.68 5.32 18.38
CA GLU A 296 -8.19 5.36 19.75
C GLU A 296 -6.87 4.61 19.92
N ASP A 297 -6.65 3.58 19.10
CA ASP A 297 -5.50 2.70 19.22
C ASP A 297 -5.11 2.08 17.86
N CYS A 298 -3.82 1.79 17.68
CA CYS A 298 -3.31 1.13 16.50
C CYS A 298 -2.39 -0.04 16.91
N PRO A 299 -2.82 -1.30 16.77
CA PRO A 299 -2.02 -2.48 17.15
C PRO A 299 -0.73 -2.66 16.34
N LEU A 300 -0.53 -1.88 15.28
CA LEU A 300 0.73 -1.86 14.56
C LEU A 300 1.77 -0.99 15.27
N GLY A 301 1.35 0.01 16.05
CA GLY A 301 2.24 0.88 16.82
C GLY A 301 2.92 0.13 17.96
N THR A 302 4.16 0.50 18.28
CA THR A 302 4.81 0.05 19.52
C THR A 302 4.03 0.55 20.74
N ASP A 303 4.21 -0.09 21.90
CA ASP A 303 3.43 0.24 23.11
C ASP A 303 3.56 1.71 23.51
N ILE A 304 4.78 2.26 23.43
CA ILE A 304 5.03 3.69 23.71
C ILE A 304 4.33 4.63 22.72
N VAL A 305 4.23 4.25 21.45
CA VAL A 305 3.52 5.04 20.43
C VAL A 305 2.01 4.96 20.66
N ARG A 306 1.48 3.81 21.10
CA ARG A 306 0.07 3.62 21.45
C ARG A 306 -0.31 4.43 22.69
N VAL A 307 0.53 4.45 23.73
CA VAL A 307 0.37 5.33 24.90
C VAL A 307 0.44 6.80 24.48
N GLY A 308 1.42 7.16 23.64
CA GLY A 308 1.55 8.50 23.09
C GLY A 308 0.30 8.95 22.32
N LEU A 309 -0.32 8.06 21.55
CA LEU A 309 -1.58 8.34 20.85
C LEU A 309 -2.70 8.73 21.80
N LYS A 310 -2.91 7.95 22.88
CA LYS A 310 -3.94 8.25 23.87
C LYS A 310 -3.71 9.60 24.56
N LYS A 311 -2.45 9.88 24.92
CA LYS A 311 -2.06 11.14 25.55
C LYS A 311 -2.26 12.33 24.62
N GLU A 312 -1.84 12.23 23.37
CA GLU A 312 -2.02 13.30 22.38
C GLU A 312 -3.50 13.51 22.02
N ARG A 313 -4.32 12.46 21.95
CA ARG A 313 -5.77 12.60 21.79
C ARG A 313 -6.38 13.43 22.91
N LYS A 314 -6.03 13.12 24.17
CA LYS A 314 -6.48 13.89 25.34
C LYS A 314 -6.01 15.35 25.26
N ARG A 315 -4.73 15.57 24.95
CA ARG A 315 -4.18 16.93 24.77
C ARG A 315 -4.93 17.71 23.70
N VAL A 316 -5.21 17.09 22.55
CA VAL A 316 -5.96 17.73 21.45
C VAL A 316 -7.39 18.03 21.88
N ALA A 317 -8.06 17.14 22.61
CA ALA A 317 -9.38 17.39 23.16
C ALA A 317 -9.38 18.61 24.12
N ASP A 318 -8.43 18.66 25.04
CA ASP A 318 -8.30 19.74 26.03
C ASP A 318 -7.95 21.10 25.38
N THR A 319 -7.21 21.08 24.26
CA THR A 319 -6.72 22.28 23.56
C THR A 319 -7.44 22.55 22.24
N ILE A 320 -8.57 21.88 21.96
CA ILE A 320 -9.21 21.92 20.63
C ILE A 320 -9.61 23.33 20.19
N ALA A 321 -9.97 24.18 21.16
CA ALA A 321 -10.35 25.57 20.93
C ALA A 321 -9.20 26.45 20.37
N GLU A 322 -7.94 26.05 20.61
CA GLU A 322 -6.74 26.76 20.12
C GLU A 322 -6.50 26.50 18.62
N PHE A 323 -7.01 25.40 18.08
CA PHE A 323 -6.81 25.02 16.68
C PHE A 323 -7.75 25.81 15.75
N SER A 324 -7.15 26.54 14.81
CA SER A 324 -7.87 27.25 13.73
C SER A 324 -8.04 26.41 12.46
N GLN A 325 -7.20 25.38 12.30
CA GLN A 325 -7.18 24.45 11.17
C GLN A 325 -7.03 23.02 11.68
N GLY A 326 -7.29 22.04 10.80
CA GLY A 326 -6.94 20.65 11.07
C GLY A 326 -5.42 20.48 11.16
N ALA A 327 -4.98 19.43 11.85
CA ALA A 327 -3.55 19.15 12.04
C ALA A 327 -3.25 17.65 11.97
N THR A 328 -1.97 17.34 11.77
CA THR A 328 -1.43 15.98 11.87
C THR A 328 -0.59 15.87 13.15
N ILE A 329 -0.93 14.91 13.99
CA ILE A 329 -0.20 14.58 15.22
C ILE A 329 0.98 13.70 14.81
N LEU A 330 2.20 14.07 15.21
CA LEU A 330 3.41 13.30 14.92
C LEU A 330 3.85 12.52 16.15
N LEU A 331 3.52 11.23 16.18
CA LEU A 331 3.95 10.33 17.23
C LEU A 331 5.19 9.59 16.76
N ARG A 332 6.26 9.64 17.54
CA ARG A 332 7.49 8.91 17.23
C ARG A 332 8.14 8.42 18.51
N GLU A 333 8.44 7.13 18.54
CA GLU A 333 9.29 6.55 19.56
C GLU A 333 10.71 7.11 19.43
N THR A 334 11.25 7.56 20.56
CA THR A 334 12.64 8.02 20.62
C THR A 334 13.54 6.79 20.72
N THR A 335 14.38 6.57 19.71
CA THR A 335 15.33 5.44 19.68
C THR A 335 16.64 5.75 20.42
N ALA A 336 16.63 6.74 21.32
CA ALA A 336 17.78 7.07 22.15
C ALA A 336 18.14 5.85 22.98
N ARG A 337 19.36 5.33 22.77
CA ARG A 337 19.85 4.18 23.51
C ARG A 337 20.26 4.67 24.89
N ILE A 338 19.43 4.36 25.89
CA ILE A 338 19.75 4.61 27.29
C ILE A 338 20.57 3.41 27.80
N PRO A 339 21.76 3.62 28.38
CA PRO A 339 22.49 2.56 29.06
C PRO A 339 21.61 1.89 30.11
N LYS A 340 21.71 0.57 30.29
CA LYS A 340 20.88 -0.17 31.26
C LYS A 340 20.98 0.38 32.68
N SER A 341 22.13 0.95 33.06
CA SER A 341 22.37 1.61 34.35
C SER A 341 21.57 2.90 34.54
N GLU A 342 21.13 3.52 33.46
CA GLU A 342 20.39 4.79 33.44
C GLU A 342 18.91 4.60 33.13
N PHE A 343 18.46 3.36 32.89
CA PHE A 343 17.06 3.04 32.64
C PHE A 343 16.30 2.94 33.97
N ASP A 344 15.36 3.86 34.18
CA ASP A 344 14.48 3.91 35.35
C ASP A 344 13.06 3.54 34.90
N GLU A 345 12.64 2.31 35.22
CA GLU A 345 11.35 1.74 34.81
C GLU A 345 10.16 2.55 35.35
N ASN A 346 10.32 3.16 36.54
CA ASN A 346 9.27 3.95 37.20
C ASN A 346 8.95 5.27 36.49
N LYS A 347 9.83 5.78 35.62
CA LYS A 347 9.56 6.98 34.81
C LYS A 347 8.61 6.72 33.64
N TYR A 348 8.41 5.45 33.29
CA TYR A 348 7.72 5.05 32.07
C TYR A 348 6.55 4.09 32.32
N THR A 349 6.35 3.66 33.56
CA THR A 349 5.10 3.03 34.01
C THR A 349 4.10 4.11 34.38
N ASP A 350 2.91 4.07 33.78
CA ASP A 350 1.83 5.00 34.08
C ASP A 350 1.49 4.96 35.59
N SER A 351 1.83 6.02 36.31
CA SER A 351 1.17 6.36 37.57
C SER A 351 -0.09 7.15 37.24
N GLU A 352 -1.21 6.43 37.16
CA GLU A 352 -2.63 6.85 37.10
C GLU A 352 -3.08 7.85 36.00
#